data_AF-A0A833LLC2-F1
#
_entry.id   AF-A0A833LLC2-F1
#
_cell.length_a   1.000
_cell.length_b   1.000
_cell.length_c   1.000
_cell.angle_alpha   90.00
_cell.angle_beta   90.00
_cell.angle_gamma   90.00
#
_symmetry.space_group_name_H-M   'P 1'
#
loop_
_entity.id
_entity.type
_entity.pdbx_description
1 polymer ?
#
loop_
_entity_poly.entity_id
_entity_poly.type
_entity_poly.pdbx_seq_one_letter_code
_entity_poly.pdbx_strand_id
1 'polypeptide(L)'
;MRAKEARRIAMIDPDILSIAAEEIPALRANLFRETPVEMSERITLGVLWALKPQRARHLPAFLRLWAGDLVAPDTRLPDPERTLDDQGLAGIVHDMSVPTMVAAYRRGLFTSGHFGTLSWSSPPARCVLFLDELHMSRRIRRLMRQGRYRVTFDRRFEAVIKACAGRREGRWHVTWITPQIMRTYAALHDAGYCHSFEVWNPEGTLVGGGYGVALGRIFFTESQFSHEDNTSKLGFNVLNWHLNRWGYRLNDGKFPTPTILDMGFRSIPRSDFLAHLAAGVDSGGRDGRWQVEADPAEVAAWQSPLGRAA
;
A
#
# COMPACT_ATOMS: atom_id res chain seq x y z
N MET A 1 -30.22 3.03 7.28
CA MET A 1 -29.84 2.23 6.10
C MET A 1 -28.32 2.07 5.95
N ARG A 2 -27.49 3.13 6.05
CA ARG A 2 -26.02 3.05 5.87
C ARG A 2 -25.22 2.23 6.91
N ALA A 3 -25.75 2.01 8.11
CA ALA A 3 -25.11 1.16 9.13
C ALA A 3 -25.28 -0.36 8.87
N LYS A 4 -26.30 -0.76 8.08
CA LYS A 4 -26.50 -2.17 7.68
C LYS A 4 -25.51 -2.59 6.58
N GLU A 5 -25.02 -1.65 5.80
CA GLU A 5 -24.10 -1.88 4.69
C GLU A 5 -22.66 -2.11 5.19
N ALA A 6 -22.24 -1.33 6.19
CA ALA A 6 -20.99 -1.57 6.92
C ALA A 6 -20.99 -2.91 7.69
N ARG A 7 -22.14 -3.32 8.25
CA ARG A 7 -22.31 -4.64 8.88
C ARG A 7 -22.33 -5.80 7.89
N ARG A 8 -22.73 -5.57 6.63
CA ARG A 8 -22.74 -6.61 5.59
C ARG A 8 -21.34 -6.94 5.06
N ILE A 9 -20.40 -6.00 5.13
CA ILE A 9 -18.99 -6.23 4.79
C ILE A 9 -18.28 -7.05 5.90
N ALA A 10 -18.81 -7.04 7.12
CA ALA A 10 -18.23 -7.70 8.30
C ALA A 10 -18.70 -9.15 8.54
N MET A 11 -19.51 -9.73 7.66
CA MET A 11 -19.97 -11.13 7.75
C MET A 11 -19.53 -11.93 6.51
N ILE A 12 -18.25 -11.84 6.16
CA ILE A 12 -17.66 -12.80 5.21
C ILE A 12 -17.40 -14.07 6.01
N ASP A 13 -18.16 -15.11 5.68
CA ASP A 13 -18.08 -16.47 6.21
C ASP A 13 -16.61 -16.93 6.41
N PRO A 14 -16.23 -17.39 7.63
CA PRO A 14 -14.88 -17.83 7.96
C PRO A 14 -14.33 -18.98 7.08
N ASP A 15 -15.20 -19.72 6.37
CA ASP A 15 -14.86 -20.98 5.69
C ASP A 15 -14.76 -20.90 4.15
N ILE A 16 -14.77 -19.69 3.56
CA ILE A 16 -14.65 -19.58 2.09
C ILE A 16 -13.19 -19.79 1.65
N LEU A 17 -12.87 -21.06 1.36
CA LEU A 17 -12.03 -21.47 0.23
C LEU A 17 -12.19 -20.43 -0.90
N SER A 18 -11.06 -19.91 -1.40
CA SER A 18 -10.94 -18.98 -2.55
C SER A 18 -12.25 -18.66 -3.27
N ILE A 19 -12.67 -17.40 -3.29
CA ILE A 19 -13.66 -16.91 -4.27
C ILE A 19 -13.28 -17.51 -5.62
N ALA A 20 -14.22 -18.18 -6.29
CA ALA A 20 -13.89 -18.87 -7.53
C ALA A 20 -13.36 -17.84 -8.53
N ALA A 21 -12.32 -18.18 -9.28
CA ALA A 21 -11.67 -17.23 -10.19
C ALA A 21 -12.66 -16.59 -11.18
N GLU A 22 -13.72 -17.32 -11.54
CA GLU A 22 -14.82 -16.91 -12.40
C GLU A 22 -15.72 -15.82 -11.77
N GLU A 23 -15.78 -15.74 -10.45
CA GLU A 23 -16.60 -14.76 -9.71
C GLU A 23 -15.87 -13.43 -9.49
N ILE A 24 -14.53 -13.42 -9.60
CA ILE A 24 -13.69 -12.25 -9.33
C ILE A 24 -14.08 -11.04 -10.20
N PRO A 25 -14.30 -11.16 -11.52
CA PRO A 25 -14.72 -10.02 -12.35
C PRO A 25 -16.03 -9.39 -11.87
N ALA A 26 -17.04 -10.21 -11.54
CA ALA A 26 -18.32 -9.73 -11.04
C ALA A 26 -18.19 -9.07 -9.67
N LEU A 27 -17.38 -9.66 -8.77
CA LEU A 27 -17.07 -9.11 -7.47
C LEU A 27 -16.42 -7.73 -7.59
N ARG A 28 -15.37 -7.60 -8.40
CA ARG A 28 -14.68 -6.33 -8.64
C ARG A 28 -15.58 -5.30 -9.29
N ALA A 29 -16.40 -5.74 -10.24
CA ALA A 29 -17.40 -4.88 -10.85
C ALA A 29 -18.29 -4.28 -9.77
N ASN A 30 -18.73 -5.05 -8.77
CA ASN A 30 -19.57 -4.53 -7.68
C ASN A 30 -18.80 -3.71 -6.63
N LEU A 31 -17.63 -4.16 -6.20
CA LEU A 31 -16.85 -3.51 -5.13
C LEU A 31 -16.15 -2.23 -5.57
N PHE A 32 -15.62 -2.19 -6.79
CA PHE A 32 -14.82 -1.08 -7.32
C PHE A 32 -15.69 -0.10 -8.09
N ARG A 33 -16.77 0.33 -7.44
CA ARG A 33 -17.65 1.41 -7.88
C ARG A 33 -17.68 2.50 -6.83
N GLU A 34 -17.95 3.69 -7.32
CA GLU A 34 -18.35 4.84 -6.51
C GLU A 34 -19.65 5.37 -7.08
N THR A 35 -20.59 5.69 -6.19
CA THR A 35 -21.82 6.39 -6.54
C THR A 35 -21.52 7.87 -6.85
N PRO A 36 -22.40 8.57 -7.57
CA PRO A 36 -22.22 10.02 -7.82
C PRO A 36 -22.09 10.85 -6.53
N VAL A 37 -22.77 10.43 -5.47
CA VAL A 37 -22.69 11.07 -4.15
C VAL A 37 -21.31 10.87 -3.53
N GLU A 38 -20.79 9.64 -3.53
CA GLU A 38 -19.45 9.33 -3.02
C GLU A 38 -18.36 10.03 -3.83
N MET A 39 -18.50 10.08 -5.16
CA MET A 39 -17.60 10.82 -6.03
C MET A 39 -17.60 12.31 -5.70
N SER A 40 -18.78 12.91 -5.51
CA SER A 40 -18.90 14.34 -5.17
C SER A 40 -18.30 14.65 -3.80
N GLU A 41 -18.54 13.79 -2.81
CA GLU A 41 -17.94 13.90 -1.48
C GLU A 41 -16.41 13.80 -1.55
N ARG A 42 -15.89 12.79 -2.28
CA ARG A 42 -14.45 12.59 -2.48
C ARG A 42 -13.78 13.79 -3.16
N ILE A 43 -14.38 14.32 -4.23
CA ILE A 43 -13.85 15.51 -4.93
C ILE A 43 -13.84 16.71 -3.99
N THR A 44 -14.95 16.96 -3.28
CA THR A 44 -15.07 18.08 -2.34
C THR A 44 -14.01 17.98 -1.24
N LEU A 45 -13.92 16.83 -0.57
CA LEU A 45 -12.96 16.61 0.51
C LEU A 45 -11.51 16.62 -0.01
N GLY A 46 -11.26 16.11 -1.22
CA GLY A 46 -9.96 16.14 -1.89
C GLY A 46 -9.49 17.57 -2.17
N VAL A 47 -10.37 18.42 -2.71
CA VAL A 47 -10.09 19.84 -2.93
C VAL A 47 -9.82 20.55 -1.60
N LEU A 48 -10.69 20.38 -0.60
CA LEU A 48 -10.48 20.96 0.74
C LEU A 48 -9.18 20.48 1.40
N TRP A 49 -8.79 19.23 1.16
CA TRP A 49 -7.52 18.69 1.63
C TRP A 49 -6.33 19.38 0.97
N ALA A 50 -6.39 19.62 -0.34
CA ALA A 50 -5.33 20.28 -1.12
C ALA A 50 -5.13 21.74 -0.72
N LEU A 51 -6.22 22.43 -0.36
CA LEU A 51 -6.21 23.82 0.06
C LEU A 51 -5.69 24.03 1.49
N LYS A 52 -5.39 22.97 2.26
CA LYS A 52 -4.77 23.12 3.58
C LYS A 52 -3.40 23.80 3.45
N PRO A 53 -3.02 24.75 4.32
CA PRO A 53 -1.81 25.57 4.15
C PRO A 53 -0.52 24.77 3.90
N GLN A 54 -0.34 23.65 4.60
CA GLN A 54 0.85 22.80 4.46
C GLN A 54 0.96 22.14 3.07
N ARG A 55 -0.15 22.05 2.34
CA ARG A 55 -0.25 21.36 1.04
C ARG A 55 -0.40 22.31 -0.13
N ALA A 56 -1.07 23.45 0.09
CA ALA A 56 -1.29 24.47 -0.94
C ALA A 56 0.03 24.97 -1.56
N ARG A 57 1.13 24.93 -0.80
CA ARG A 57 2.48 25.26 -1.29
C ARG A 57 2.96 24.38 -2.47
N HIS A 58 2.40 23.19 -2.65
CA HIS A 58 2.73 22.28 -3.75
C HIS A 58 1.87 22.49 -5.00
N LEU A 59 0.76 23.24 -4.90
CA LEU A 59 -0.16 23.48 -6.01
C LEU A 59 0.50 24.20 -7.20
N PRO A 60 1.35 25.23 -7.02
CA PRO A 60 1.97 25.90 -8.16
C PRO A 60 2.82 24.95 -9.04
N ALA A 61 3.59 24.05 -8.42
CA ALA A 61 4.40 23.06 -9.13
C ALA A 61 3.50 22.08 -9.91
N PHE A 62 2.44 21.58 -9.26
CA PHE A 62 1.46 20.71 -9.89
C PHE A 62 0.74 21.38 -11.07
N LEU A 63 0.22 22.60 -10.88
CA LEU A 63 -0.50 23.34 -11.92
C LEU A 63 0.41 23.65 -13.11
N ARG A 64 1.68 24.00 -12.87
CA ARG A 64 2.66 24.22 -13.94
C ARG A 64 2.90 22.94 -14.75
N LEU A 65 3.08 21.82 -14.07
CA LEU A 65 3.28 20.52 -14.73
C LEU A 65 2.05 20.10 -15.53
N TRP A 66 0.86 20.19 -14.91
CA TRP A 66 -0.41 19.85 -15.54
C TRP A 66 -0.72 20.74 -16.74
N ALA A 67 -0.51 22.06 -16.64
CA ALA A 67 -0.72 22.97 -17.77
C ALA A 67 0.25 22.70 -18.92
N GLY A 68 1.52 22.39 -18.63
CA GLY A 68 2.49 22.00 -19.65
C GLY A 68 2.08 20.70 -20.35
N ASP A 69 1.62 19.71 -19.58
CA ASP A 69 1.15 18.43 -20.09
C ASP A 69 -0.11 18.55 -20.95
N LEU A 70 -1.01 19.51 -20.67
CA LEU A 70 -2.15 19.79 -21.55
C LEU A 70 -1.75 20.34 -22.93
N VAL A 71 -0.65 21.09 -23.01
CA VAL A 71 -0.18 21.69 -24.27
C VAL A 71 0.65 20.70 -25.08
N ALA A 72 1.51 19.94 -24.41
CA ALA A 72 2.38 18.95 -25.03
C ALA A 72 2.48 17.70 -24.12
N PRO A 73 1.53 16.75 -24.23
CA PRO A 73 1.52 15.57 -23.39
C PRO A 73 2.80 14.75 -23.55
N ASP A 74 3.44 14.39 -22.44
CA ASP A 74 4.56 13.44 -22.43
C ASP A 74 4.10 12.13 -21.78
N THR A 75 3.86 11.12 -22.61
CA THR A 75 3.38 9.80 -22.16
C THR A 75 4.50 8.90 -21.64
N ARG A 76 5.76 9.33 -21.73
CA ARG A 76 6.90 8.56 -21.21
C ARG A 76 6.96 8.66 -19.70
N LEU A 77 7.53 7.64 -19.07
CA LEU A 77 7.82 7.71 -17.64
C LEU A 77 8.85 8.82 -17.37
N PRO A 78 8.61 9.72 -16.40
CA PRO A 78 9.53 10.80 -16.09
C PRO A 78 10.83 10.28 -15.48
N ASP A 79 11.84 11.14 -15.45
CA ASP A 79 13.08 10.87 -14.72
C ASP A 79 12.86 11.01 -13.21
N PRO A 80 13.04 9.95 -12.40
CA PRO A 80 12.85 10.01 -10.95
C PRO A 80 13.77 11.02 -10.27
N GLU A 81 14.90 11.41 -10.88
CA GLU A 81 15.81 12.40 -10.30
C GLU A 81 15.36 13.85 -10.54
N ARG A 82 14.42 14.08 -11.47
CA ARG A 82 13.96 15.41 -11.85
C ARG A 82 12.56 15.70 -11.31
N THR A 83 12.52 16.19 -10.08
CA THR A 83 11.27 16.50 -9.38
C THR A 83 11.09 18.00 -9.12
N LEU A 84 9.83 18.45 -9.11
CA LEU A 84 9.48 19.87 -9.05
C LEU A 84 9.27 20.38 -7.62
N ASP A 85 9.16 19.49 -6.63
CA ASP A 85 8.95 19.86 -5.24
C ASP A 85 9.50 18.81 -4.24
N ASP A 86 9.30 19.07 -2.94
CA ASP A 86 9.75 18.20 -1.85
C ASP A 86 8.87 16.94 -1.66
N GLN A 87 7.73 16.85 -2.36
CA GLN A 87 6.89 15.64 -2.42
C GLN A 87 7.33 14.71 -3.55
N GLY A 88 8.24 15.18 -4.41
CA GLY A 88 8.80 14.40 -5.48
C GLY A 88 7.99 14.43 -6.77
N LEU A 89 7.15 15.45 -6.99
CA LEU A 89 6.34 15.56 -8.20
C LEU A 89 7.21 15.48 -9.47
N ALA A 90 7.04 14.43 -10.28
CA ALA A 90 7.91 14.10 -11.41
C ALA A 90 7.22 14.17 -12.78
N GLY A 91 5.92 13.85 -12.86
CA GLY A 91 5.20 13.79 -14.14
C GLY A 91 3.71 13.54 -13.97
N ILE A 92 2.96 13.61 -15.08
CA ILE A 92 1.53 13.27 -15.12
C ILE A 92 1.36 11.80 -15.52
N VAL A 93 0.38 11.13 -14.92
CA VAL A 93 0.07 9.73 -15.22
C VAL A 93 -0.94 9.69 -16.37
N HIS A 94 -0.52 9.14 -17.52
CA HIS A 94 -1.39 8.90 -18.69
C HIS A 94 -1.81 7.44 -18.85
N ASP A 95 -0.97 6.51 -18.37
CA ASP A 95 -1.23 5.08 -18.43
C ASP A 95 -0.97 4.43 -17.07
N MET A 96 -1.88 3.52 -16.68
CA MET A 96 -1.81 2.70 -15.47
C MET A 96 -2.01 1.21 -15.79
N SER A 97 -1.68 0.81 -17.01
CA SER A 97 -1.55 -0.59 -17.39
C SER A 97 -0.50 -1.29 -16.52
N VAL A 98 -0.63 -2.62 -16.40
CA VAL A 98 0.34 -3.44 -15.64
C VAL A 98 1.78 -3.21 -16.12
N PRO A 99 2.12 -3.24 -17.42
CA PRO A 99 3.48 -2.97 -17.88
C PRO A 99 4.00 -1.60 -17.47
N THR A 100 3.18 -0.55 -17.57
CA THR A 100 3.59 0.81 -17.20
C THR A 100 3.80 0.95 -15.70
N MET A 101 2.92 0.38 -14.87
CA MET A 101 3.09 0.39 -13.42
C MET A 101 4.35 -0.36 -13.01
N VAL A 102 4.61 -1.55 -13.57
CA VAL A 102 5.84 -2.30 -13.30
C VAL A 102 7.08 -1.50 -13.71
N ALA A 103 7.07 -0.89 -14.90
CA ALA A 103 8.16 -0.03 -15.35
C ALA A 103 8.37 1.19 -14.44
N ALA A 104 7.29 1.79 -13.92
CA ALA A 104 7.35 2.90 -12.98
C ALA A 104 8.01 2.49 -11.66
N TYR A 105 7.58 1.38 -11.03
CA TYR A 105 8.20 0.88 -9.81
C TYR A 105 9.66 0.50 -10.00
N ARG A 106 10.03 -0.08 -11.15
CA ARG A 106 11.45 -0.38 -11.49
C ARG A 106 12.31 0.88 -11.57
N ARG A 107 11.71 2.05 -11.79
CA ARG A 107 12.37 3.36 -11.77
C ARG A 107 12.18 4.12 -10.45
N GLY A 108 11.55 3.52 -9.44
CA GLY A 108 11.31 4.14 -8.14
C GLY A 108 10.17 5.15 -8.14
N LEU A 109 9.33 5.14 -9.18
CA LEU A 109 8.15 5.99 -9.30
C LEU A 109 6.94 5.28 -8.68
N PHE A 110 6.02 6.07 -8.14
CA PHE A 110 4.71 5.61 -7.66
C PHE A 110 3.68 6.70 -7.96
N THR A 111 2.40 6.31 -7.98
CA THR A 111 1.31 7.24 -8.25
C THR A 111 0.92 8.02 -6.99
N SER A 112 0.61 9.31 -7.17
CA SER A 112 0.16 10.21 -6.12
C SER A 112 -0.97 11.11 -6.61
N GLY A 113 -1.95 11.34 -5.73
CA GLY A 113 -3.07 12.25 -5.99
C GLY A 113 -4.33 11.81 -5.25
N HIS A 114 -5.02 12.74 -4.62
CA HIS A 114 -6.27 12.45 -3.87
C HIS A 114 -7.53 12.80 -4.66
N PHE A 115 -7.41 13.60 -5.72
CA PHE A 115 -8.49 14.04 -6.59
C PHE A 115 -7.90 14.49 -7.94
N GLY A 116 -8.71 14.43 -8.99
CA GLY A 116 -8.29 14.85 -10.33
C GLY A 116 -7.20 13.95 -10.93
N THR A 117 -6.29 14.56 -11.68
CA THR A 117 -5.21 13.90 -12.41
C THR A 117 -4.17 13.31 -11.46
N LEU A 118 -3.81 12.05 -11.69
CA LEU A 118 -2.73 11.38 -10.96
C LEU A 118 -1.36 11.86 -11.47
N SER A 119 -0.39 11.88 -10.56
CA SER A 119 0.99 12.25 -10.86
C SER A 119 1.94 11.11 -10.49
N TRP A 120 3.06 11.05 -11.20
CA TRP A 120 4.22 10.26 -10.80
C TRP A 120 5.02 11.02 -9.77
N SER A 121 5.47 10.32 -8.73
CA SER A 121 6.29 10.89 -7.66
C SER A 121 7.57 10.09 -7.38
N SER A 122 8.65 10.80 -7.04
CA SER A 122 9.92 10.28 -6.52
C SER A 122 10.59 11.28 -5.54
N PRO A 123 10.16 11.31 -4.26
CA PRO A 123 10.62 12.29 -3.29
C PRO A 123 12.14 12.24 -3.08
N PRO A 124 12.76 13.38 -2.74
CA PRO A 124 14.21 13.48 -2.54
C PRO A 124 14.72 12.62 -1.37
N ALA A 125 13.84 12.28 -0.41
CA ALA A 125 14.11 11.30 0.64
C ALA A 125 13.05 10.20 0.60
N ARG A 126 13.49 8.95 0.70
CA ARG A 126 12.63 7.76 0.67
C ARG A 126 12.62 7.08 2.03
N CYS A 127 11.43 6.85 2.58
CA CYS A 127 11.30 6.12 3.84
C CYS A 127 11.24 4.62 3.57
N VAL A 128 12.23 3.89 4.07
CA VAL A 128 12.43 2.47 3.79
C VAL A 128 12.70 1.69 5.08
N LEU A 129 12.39 0.40 5.06
CA LEU A 129 12.83 -0.57 6.05
C LEU A 129 13.82 -1.52 5.39
N PHE A 130 15.03 -1.57 5.94
CA PHE A 130 15.93 -2.69 5.73
C PHE A 130 15.40 -3.86 6.56
N LEU A 131 15.12 -4.99 5.92
CA LEU A 131 14.30 -6.03 6.54
C LEU A 131 14.99 -6.74 7.74
N ASP A 132 16.31 -6.65 7.82
CA ASP A 132 17.16 -7.07 8.95
C ASP A 132 17.21 -6.05 10.11
N GLU A 133 16.67 -4.86 9.92
CA GLU A 133 16.50 -3.81 10.95
C GLU A 133 15.07 -3.80 11.55
N LEU A 134 14.18 -4.73 11.16
CA LEU A 134 12.77 -4.75 11.59
C LEU A 134 12.63 -4.71 13.11
N HIS A 135 11.94 -3.68 13.61
CA HIS A 135 11.62 -3.53 15.02
C HIS A 135 10.17 -3.91 15.33
N MET A 136 10.00 -4.99 16.09
CA MET A 136 8.70 -5.41 16.65
C MET A 136 8.57 -4.92 18.10
N SER A 137 7.68 -3.95 18.32
CA SER A 137 7.44 -3.43 19.68
C SER A 137 6.91 -4.50 20.64
N ARG A 138 7.19 -4.33 21.94
CA ARG A 138 6.74 -5.26 22.99
C ARG A 138 5.22 -5.46 23.01
N ARG A 139 4.45 -4.40 22.71
CA ARG A 139 2.97 -4.45 22.63
C ARG A 139 2.51 -5.36 21.50
N ILE A 140 3.13 -5.26 20.32
CA ILE A 140 2.80 -6.11 19.17
C ILE A 140 3.20 -7.56 19.42
N ARG A 141 4.40 -7.81 19.95
CA ARG A 141 4.82 -9.17 20.32
C ARG A 141 3.87 -9.81 21.32
N ARG A 142 3.42 -9.07 22.34
CA ARG A 142 2.42 -9.55 23.29
C ARG A 142 1.10 -9.88 22.62
N LEU A 143 0.62 -9.03 21.71
CA LEU A 143 -0.62 -9.27 20.96
C LEU A 143 -0.53 -10.55 20.11
N MET A 144 0.59 -10.73 19.40
CA MET A 144 0.83 -11.90 18.56
C MET A 144 0.87 -13.21 19.37
N ARG A 145 1.50 -13.21 20.55
CA ARG A 145 1.55 -14.37 21.46
C ARG A 145 0.22 -14.78 22.06
N GLN A 146 -0.81 -13.94 21.98
CA GLN A 146 -2.15 -14.32 22.43
C GLN A 146 -2.79 -15.38 21.52
N GLY A 147 -2.29 -15.56 20.29
CA GLY A 147 -2.81 -16.57 19.36
C GLY A 147 -4.26 -16.31 18.89
N ARG A 148 -4.79 -15.10 19.11
CA ARG A 148 -6.18 -14.75 18.78
C ARG A 148 -6.40 -14.35 17.33
N TYR A 149 -5.35 -13.91 16.64
CA TYR A 149 -5.45 -13.44 15.26
C TYR A 149 -4.78 -14.43 14.32
N ARG A 150 -5.43 -14.70 13.20
CA ARG A 150 -4.86 -15.45 12.08
C ARG A 150 -4.43 -14.49 10.99
N VAL A 151 -3.25 -14.69 10.42
CA VAL A 151 -2.79 -13.92 9.26
C VAL A 151 -2.81 -14.82 8.02
N THR A 152 -3.27 -14.28 6.89
CA THR A 152 -3.15 -14.92 5.58
C THR A 152 -2.56 -13.95 4.57
N PHE A 153 -2.10 -14.47 3.43
CA PHE A 153 -1.68 -13.67 2.28
C PHE A 153 -2.50 -14.04 1.05
N ASP A 154 -2.75 -13.06 0.18
CA ASP A 154 -3.43 -13.18 -1.11
C ASP A 154 -4.77 -13.93 -1.10
N ARG A 155 -5.48 -13.96 0.04
CA ARG A 155 -6.77 -14.66 0.15
C ARG A 155 -7.98 -13.78 -0.15
N ARG A 156 -7.87 -12.47 0.12
CA ARG A 156 -8.98 -11.50 -0.03
C ARG A 156 -8.50 -10.12 -0.48
N PHE A 157 -7.74 -10.08 -1.55
CA PHE A 157 -7.19 -8.84 -2.09
C PHE A 157 -8.26 -7.75 -2.31
N GLU A 158 -9.39 -8.09 -2.92
CA GLU A 158 -10.48 -7.16 -3.22
C GLU A 158 -11.07 -6.52 -1.94
N ALA A 159 -11.23 -7.32 -0.88
CA ALA A 159 -11.72 -6.82 0.40
C ALA A 159 -10.68 -5.93 1.09
N VAL A 160 -9.41 -6.32 1.04
CA VAL A 160 -8.29 -5.55 1.62
C VAL A 160 -8.17 -4.18 0.96
N ILE A 161 -8.12 -4.10 -0.37
CA ILE A 161 -7.97 -2.81 -1.07
C ILE A 161 -9.20 -1.93 -0.88
N LYS A 162 -10.41 -2.52 -0.83
CA LYS A 162 -11.65 -1.79 -0.53
C LYS A 162 -11.64 -1.24 0.90
N ALA A 163 -11.19 -2.03 1.88
CA ALA A 163 -11.07 -1.58 3.27
C ALA A 163 -9.99 -0.50 3.43
N CYS A 164 -8.86 -0.60 2.71
CA CYS A 164 -7.82 0.44 2.65
C CYS A 164 -8.34 1.77 2.12
N ALA A 165 -9.29 1.73 1.18
CA ALA A 165 -9.95 2.91 0.64
C ALA A 165 -11.02 3.49 1.57
N GLY A 166 -11.47 2.74 2.58
CA GLY A 166 -12.59 3.09 3.45
C GLY A 166 -12.32 4.27 4.40
N ARG A 167 -13.38 4.67 5.11
CA ARG A 167 -13.30 5.75 6.10
C ARG A 167 -12.46 5.34 7.30
N ARG A 168 -11.60 6.24 7.75
CA ARG A 168 -10.81 6.10 8.97
C ARG A 168 -11.46 6.91 10.09
N GLU A 169 -11.66 6.29 11.23
CA GLU A 169 -12.26 6.94 12.39
C GLU A 169 -11.43 8.17 12.81
N GLY A 170 -12.12 9.24 13.22
CA GLY A 170 -11.48 10.51 13.61
C GLY A 170 -10.80 11.29 12.48
N ARG A 171 -10.92 10.87 11.21
CA ARG A 171 -10.33 11.56 10.05
C ARG A 171 -11.37 11.92 9.00
N TRP A 172 -11.09 12.95 8.22
CA TRP A 172 -11.82 13.22 6.98
C TRP A 172 -11.62 12.04 6.02
N HIS A 173 -12.67 11.66 5.31
CA HIS A 173 -12.62 10.57 4.35
C HIS A 173 -11.99 11.04 3.04
N VAL A 174 -10.67 11.23 3.07
CA VAL A 174 -9.86 11.57 1.90
C VAL A 174 -8.96 10.38 1.61
N THR A 175 -9.25 9.70 0.50
CA THR A 175 -8.47 8.56 0.02
C THR A 175 -7.99 8.80 -1.40
N TRP A 176 -6.79 8.35 -1.71
CA TRP A 176 -6.26 8.32 -3.08
C TRP A 176 -6.69 7.04 -3.82
N ILE A 177 -7.21 6.04 -3.10
CA ILE A 177 -7.59 4.73 -3.64
C ILE A 177 -8.99 4.85 -4.26
N THR A 178 -9.04 5.39 -5.48
CA THR A 178 -10.24 5.50 -6.30
C THR A 178 -10.60 4.14 -6.93
N PRO A 179 -11.80 3.98 -7.52
CA PRO A 179 -12.14 2.79 -8.30
C PRO A 179 -11.12 2.44 -9.41
N GLN A 180 -10.50 3.46 -10.03
CA GLN A 180 -9.47 3.26 -11.03
C GLN A 180 -8.21 2.64 -10.41
N ILE A 181 -7.74 3.18 -9.28
CA ILE A 181 -6.62 2.63 -8.51
C ILE A 181 -6.92 1.19 -8.09
N MET A 182 -8.12 0.90 -7.59
CA MET A 182 -8.51 -0.46 -7.21
C MET A 182 -8.37 -1.44 -8.37
N ARG A 183 -8.84 -1.06 -9.56
CA ARG A 183 -8.71 -1.88 -10.78
C ARG A 183 -7.25 -2.07 -11.18
N THR A 184 -6.43 -1.02 -11.13
CA THR A 184 -5.00 -1.09 -11.46
C THR A 184 -4.27 -2.09 -10.56
N TYR A 185 -4.42 -1.98 -9.24
CA TYR A 185 -3.72 -2.88 -8.32
C TYR A 185 -4.31 -4.30 -8.33
N ALA A 186 -5.60 -4.46 -8.61
CA ALA A 186 -6.20 -5.77 -8.84
C ALA A 186 -5.62 -6.45 -10.09
N ALA A 187 -5.40 -5.70 -11.18
CA ALA A 187 -4.71 -6.21 -12.36
C ALA A 187 -3.24 -6.58 -12.06
N LEU A 188 -2.53 -5.78 -11.26
CA LEU A 188 -1.19 -6.12 -10.78
C LEU A 188 -1.20 -7.39 -9.90
N HIS A 189 -2.24 -7.58 -9.08
CA HIS A 189 -2.39 -8.77 -8.25
C HIS A 189 -2.67 -10.01 -9.09
N ASP A 190 -3.44 -9.90 -10.17
CA ASP A 190 -3.65 -11.02 -11.11
C ASP A 190 -2.38 -11.35 -11.88
N ALA A 191 -1.58 -10.34 -12.22
CA ALA A 191 -0.30 -10.50 -12.87
C ALA A 191 0.82 -10.98 -11.91
N GLY A 192 0.52 -11.20 -10.63
CA GLY A 192 1.48 -11.72 -9.64
C GLY A 192 2.48 -10.69 -9.11
N TYR A 193 2.25 -9.40 -9.33
CA TYR A 193 3.12 -8.32 -8.84
C TYR A 193 2.61 -7.68 -7.54
N CYS A 194 1.31 -7.70 -7.28
CA CYS A 194 0.72 -7.09 -6.09
C CYS A 194 0.22 -8.17 -5.14
N HIS A 195 0.51 -8.01 -3.85
CA HIS A 195 0.17 -8.99 -2.81
C HIS A 195 -0.55 -8.31 -1.65
N SER A 196 -1.44 -9.05 -1.00
CA SER A 196 -2.12 -8.61 0.22
C SER A 196 -1.75 -9.44 1.42
N PHE A 197 -1.90 -8.84 2.60
CA PHE A 197 -2.00 -9.56 3.86
C PHE A 197 -3.34 -9.24 4.53
N GLU A 198 -3.91 -10.27 5.14
CA GLU A 198 -5.18 -10.22 5.85
C GLU A 198 -4.97 -10.61 7.31
N VAL A 199 -5.68 -9.93 8.22
CA VAL A 199 -5.71 -10.26 9.65
C VAL A 199 -7.15 -10.57 10.03
N TRP A 200 -7.36 -11.79 10.52
CA TRP A 200 -8.64 -12.36 10.88
C TRP A 200 -8.74 -12.50 12.40
N ASN A 201 -9.87 -12.07 12.98
CA ASN A 201 -10.16 -12.31 14.38
C ASN A 201 -10.71 -13.75 14.61
N PRO A 202 -10.91 -14.19 15.86
CA PRO A 202 -11.42 -15.53 16.18
C PRO A 202 -12.78 -15.85 15.53
N GLU A 203 -13.61 -14.83 15.31
CA GLU A 203 -14.91 -14.93 14.66
C GLU A 203 -14.80 -15.05 13.13
N GLY A 204 -13.57 -15.06 12.57
CA GLY A 204 -13.31 -15.14 11.14
C GLY A 204 -13.59 -13.85 10.38
N THR A 205 -13.68 -12.71 11.07
CA THR A 205 -13.88 -11.39 10.46
C THR A 205 -12.55 -10.80 10.02
N LEU A 206 -12.51 -10.19 8.84
CA LEU A 206 -11.36 -9.42 8.36
C LEU A 206 -11.26 -8.09 9.12
N VAL A 207 -10.30 -7.99 10.04
CA VAL A 207 -10.17 -6.85 10.98
C VAL A 207 -8.94 -5.99 10.76
N GLY A 208 -8.05 -6.40 9.87
CA GLY A 208 -6.90 -5.61 9.45
C GLY A 208 -6.27 -6.19 8.20
N GLY A 209 -5.37 -5.43 7.60
CA GLY A 209 -4.67 -5.88 6.40
C GLY A 209 -4.00 -4.75 5.66
N GLY A 210 -3.42 -5.09 4.52
CA GLY A 210 -2.78 -4.14 3.62
C GLY A 210 -2.26 -4.82 2.37
N TYR A 211 -1.75 -4.01 1.45
CA TYR A 211 -1.23 -4.51 0.18
C TYR A 211 -0.01 -3.74 -0.27
N GLY A 212 0.75 -4.35 -1.17
CA GLY A 212 1.92 -3.76 -1.79
C GLY A 212 2.38 -4.51 -3.02
N VAL A 213 3.33 -3.92 -3.72
CA VAL A 213 3.92 -4.48 -4.95
C VAL A 213 5.24 -5.14 -4.63
N ALA A 214 5.52 -6.30 -5.22
CA ALA A 214 6.78 -7.00 -5.13
C ALA A 214 7.47 -7.00 -6.50
N LEU A 215 8.71 -6.52 -6.55
CA LEU A 215 9.57 -6.63 -7.74
C LEU A 215 10.97 -7.05 -7.33
N GLY A 216 11.40 -8.20 -7.84
CA GLY A 216 12.62 -8.85 -7.41
C GLY A 216 12.66 -9.02 -5.88
N ARG A 217 13.66 -8.44 -5.24
CA ARG A 217 13.84 -8.44 -3.77
C ARG A 217 13.45 -7.12 -3.08
N ILE A 218 12.61 -6.31 -3.72
CA ILE A 218 12.08 -5.05 -3.18
C ILE A 218 10.56 -5.17 -3.05
N PHE A 219 10.04 -4.78 -1.88
CA PHE A 219 8.60 -4.67 -1.64
C PHE A 219 8.21 -3.20 -1.51
N PHE A 220 7.09 -2.79 -2.09
CA PHE A 220 6.58 -1.43 -2.03
C PHE A 220 5.24 -1.43 -1.30
N THR A 221 5.23 -0.97 -0.05
CA THR A 221 4.00 -0.89 0.73
C THR A 221 3.11 0.24 0.19
N GLU A 222 1.86 -0.07 -0.14
CA GLU A 222 0.91 0.93 -0.67
C GLU A 222 -0.01 1.47 0.41
N SER A 223 -0.80 0.60 1.03
CA SER A 223 -1.76 1.01 2.05
C SER A 223 -2.12 -0.13 2.99
N GLN A 224 -2.67 0.25 4.13
CA GLN A 224 -3.10 -0.63 5.20
C GLN A 224 -4.38 -0.10 5.86
N PHE A 225 -5.13 -0.99 6.51
CA PHE A 225 -6.29 -0.66 7.32
C PHE A 225 -6.31 -1.49 8.61
N SER A 226 -7.00 -0.96 9.63
CA SER A 226 -7.22 -1.57 10.93
C SER A 226 -8.66 -1.27 11.33
N HIS A 227 -9.42 -2.28 11.74
CA HIS A 227 -10.76 -2.16 12.33
C HIS A 227 -10.74 -2.57 13.80
N GLU A 228 -9.76 -3.37 14.20
CA GLU A 228 -9.39 -3.57 15.60
C GLU A 228 -7.98 -3.01 15.87
N ASP A 229 -7.71 -2.67 17.13
CA ASP A 229 -6.46 -2.08 17.58
C ASP A 229 -5.23 -2.90 17.18
N ASN A 230 -4.26 -2.23 16.54
CA ASN A 230 -2.95 -2.78 16.17
C ASN A 230 -2.98 -3.95 15.18
N THR A 231 -4.11 -4.31 14.60
CA THR A 231 -4.20 -5.44 13.65
C THR A 231 -3.41 -5.17 12.36
N SER A 232 -3.43 -3.94 11.81
CA SER A 232 -2.57 -3.59 10.68
C SER A 232 -1.08 -3.78 10.99
N LYS A 233 -0.63 -3.32 12.17
CA LYS A 233 0.76 -3.47 12.63
C LYS A 233 1.12 -4.94 12.85
N LEU A 234 0.21 -5.74 13.41
CA LEU A 234 0.42 -7.18 13.59
C LEU A 234 0.65 -7.86 12.24
N GLY A 235 -0.28 -7.68 11.29
CA GLY A 235 -0.17 -8.28 9.96
C GLY A 235 1.07 -7.78 9.21
N PHE A 236 1.40 -6.49 9.34
CA PHE A 236 2.57 -5.92 8.69
C PHE A 236 3.90 -6.44 9.27
N ASN A 237 3.98 -6.74 10.56
CA ASN A 237 5.16 -7.40 11.14
C ASN A 237 5.29 -8.85 10.66
N VAL A 238 4.17 -9.59 10.55
CA VAL A 238 4.17 -10.94 9.95
C VAL A 238 4.63 -10.88 8.49
N LEU A 239 4.14 -9.92 7.70
CA LEU A 239 4.59 -9.72 6.32
C LEU A 239 6.10 -9.43 6.24
N ASN A 240 6.59 -8.44 6.99
CA ASN A 240 8.01 -8.06 6.93
C ASN A 240 8.94 -9.20 7.39
N TRP A 241 8.51 -10.02 8.35
CA TRP A 241 9.23 -11.23 8.71
C TRP A 241 9.33 -12.21 7.53
N HIS A 242 8.22 -12.45 6.82
CA HIS A 242 8.22 -13.33 5.64
C HIS A 242 9.06 -12.76 4.50
N LEU A 243 8.97 -11.45 4.24
CA LEU A 243 9.82 -10.77 3.26
C LEU A 243 11.31 -10.99 3.58
N ASN A 244 11.73 -10.81 4.84
CA ASN A 244 13.09 -11.08 5.28
C ASN A 244 13.46 -12.56 5.01
N ARG A 245 12.61 -13.50 5.45
CA ARG A 245 12.83 -14.94 5.28
C ARG A 245 12.95 -15.35 3.82
N TRP A 246 12.19 -14.72 2.93
CA TRP A 246 12.21 -14.94 1.49
C TRP A 246 13.34 -14.18 0.80
N GLY A 247 14.22 -13.50 1.52
CA GLY A 247 15.39 -12.82 0.95
C GLY A 247 15.08 -11.49 0.26
N TYR A 248 13.90 -10.90 0.50
CA TYR A 248 13.70 -9.48 0.20
C TYR A 248 14.66 -8.66 1.06
N ARG A 249 15.13 -7.55 0.52
CA ARG A 249 16.11 -6.68 1.18
C ARG A 249 15.49 -5.43 1.78
N LEU A 250 14.51 -4.87 1.06
CA LEU A 250 13.97 -3.55 1.34
C LEU A 250 12.44 -3.55 1.24
N ASN A 251 11.81 -2.85 2.17
CA ASN A 251 10.41 -2.46 2.06
C ASN A 251 10.31 -0.92 1.94
N ASP A 252 9.79 -0.43 0.82
CA ASP A 252 9.55 0.98 0.53
C ASP A 252 8.21 1.44 1.15
N GLY A 253 8.31 2.29 2.17
CA GLY A 253 7.17 2.97 2.82
C GLY A 253 6.84 4.34 2.23
N LYS A 254 7.56 4.77 1.18
CA LYS A 254 7.46 6.07 0.49
C LYS A 254 7.82 7.24 1.43
N PHE A 255 6.91 7.62 2.32
CA PHE A 255 7.03 8.76 3.21
C PHE A 255 7.03 8.33 4.68
N PRO A 256 7.77 9.03 5.56
CA PRO A 256 7.79 8.70 6.97
C PRO A 256 6.44 9.00 7.63
N THR A 257 5.98 8.07 8.46
CA THR A 257 4.89 8.29 9.40
C THR A 257 5.32 7.80 10.78
N PRO A 258 4.80 8.36 11.89
CA PRO A 258 5.17 7.91 13.22
C PRO A 258 5.04 6.38 13.39
N THR A 259 3.99 5.80 12.77
CA THR A 259 3.75 4.35 12.83
C THR A 259 4.85 3.50 12.20
N ILE A 260 5.34 3.87 11.01
CA ILE A 260 6.37 3.05 10.34
C ILE A 260 7.77 3.34 10.90
N LEU A 261 8.03 4.58 11.35
CA LEU A 261 9.28 4.91 12.04
C LEU A 261 9.46 4.07 13.31
N ASP A 262 8.38 3.88 14.08
CA ASP A 262 8.37 2.98 15.25
C ASP A 262 8.69 1.51 14.89
N MET A 263 8.55 1.11 13.62
CA MET A 263 8.83 -0.25 13.14
C MET A 263 10.26 -0.42 12.59
N GLY A 264 11.09 0.61 12.69
CA GLY A 264 12.47 0.59 12.17
C GLY A 264 12.62 1.19 10.77
N PHE A 265 11.57 1.76 10.18
CA PHE A 265 11.73 2.51 8.94
C PHE A 265 12.58 3.77 9.17
N ARG A 266 13.37 4.14 8.16
CA ARG A 266 14.17 5.37 8.15
C ARG A 266 14.19 6.01 6.78
N SER A 267 14.37 7.33 6.75
CA SER A 267 14.54 8.06 5.51
C SER A 267 15.97 7.95 5.00
N ILE A 268 16.14 7.60 3.73
CA ILE A 268 17.42 7.63 3.01
C ILE A 268 17.33 8.59 1.82
N PRO A 269 18.45 9.13 1.32
CA PRO A 269 18.47 9.89 0.07
C PRO A 269 17.87 9.09 -1.10
N ARG A 270 17.21 9.78 -2.03
CA ARG A 270 16.66 9.16 -3.25
C ARG A 270 17.72 8.41 -4.04
N SER A 271 18.94 8.95 -4.16
CA SER A 271 20.07 8.30 -4.83
C SER A 271 20.34 6.91 -4.24
N ASP A 272 20.36 6.81 -2.92
CA ASP A 272 20.65 5.57 -2.20
C ASP A 272 19.51 4.57 -2.39
N PHE A 273 18.26 5.04 -2.34
CA PHE A 273 17.09 4.22 -2.67
C PHE A 273 17.15 3.67 -4.09
N LEU A 274 17.46 4.52 -5.08
CA LEU A 274 17.57 4.10 -6.48
C LEU A 274 18.72 3.10 -6.68
N ALA A 275 19.82 3.24 -5.95
CA ALA A 275 20.91 2.26 -5.96
C ALA A 275 20.47 0.90 -5.40
N HIS A 276 19.77 0.88 -4.26
CA HIS A 276 19.20 -0.35 -3.70
C HIS A 276 18.16 -0.98 -4.64
N LEU A 277 17.32 -0.15 -5.26
CA LEU A 277 16.33 -0.57 -6.23
C LEU A 277 16.98 -1.25 -7.41
N ALA A 278 17.97 -0.62 -8.06
CA ALA A 278 18.68 -1.17 -9.21
C ALA A 278 19.34 -2.53 -8.90
N ALA A 279 19.88 -2.71 -7.69
CA ALA A 279 20.45 -3.97 -7.26
C ALA A 279 19.39 -5.06 -6.96
N GLY A 280 18.17 -4.66 -6.59
CA GLY A 280 17.15 -5.56 -6.05
C GLY A 280 16.05 -5.96 -7.04
N VAL A 281 15.67 -5.11 -7.99
CA VAL A 281 14.47 -5.32 -8.84
C VAL A 281 14.59 -6.49 -9.81
N ASP A 282 15.82 -6.82 -10.21
CA ASP A 282 16.12 -7.94 -11.12
C ASP A 282 16.68 -9.17 -10.42
N SER A 283 16.89 -9.08 -9.11
CA SER A 283 17.16 -10.24 -8.29
C SER A 283 15.85 -11.01 -8.14
N GLY A 284 15.67 -12.10 -8.91
CA GLY A 284 14.40 -12.86 -9.01
C GLY A 284 13.58 -12.94 -7.73
N GLY A 285 12.25 -12.82 -7.83
CA GLY A 285 11.33 -12.68 -6.71
C GLY A 285 10.73 -13.99 -6.22
N ARG A 286 9.69 -13.88 -5.39
CA ARG A 286 8.81 -15.00 -5.08
C ARG A 286 7.64 -15.00 -6.05
N ASP A 287 7.52 -16.07 -6.83
CA ASP A 287 6.45 -16.22 -7.82
C ASP A 287 5.15 -16.72 -7.20
N GLY A 288 4.04 -16.43 -7.90
CA GLY A 288 2.71 -16.97 -7.58
C GLY A 288 2.05 -16.35 -6.35
N ARG A 289 0.98 -16.99 -5.89
CA ARG A 289 0.22 -16.56 -4.70
C ARG A 289 1.02 -16.81 -3.43
N TRP A 290 1.10 -15.80 -2.58
CA TRP A 290 1.79 -15.91 -1.31
C TRP A 290 0.96 -16.66 -0.28
N GLN A 291 1.66 -17.36 0.60
CA GLN A 291 1.06 -18.07 1.73
C GLN A 291 1.91 -17.80 2.97
N VAL A 292 1.25 -17.79 4.12
CA VAL A 292 1.92 -17.65 5.41
C VAL A 292 2.60 -18.97 5.75
N GLU A 293 3.88 -18.91 6.10
CA GLU A 293 4.74 -20.04 6.46
C GLU A 293 4.96 -20.13 7.98
N ALA A 294 4.71 -19.05 8.73
CA ALA A 294 4.81 -18.98 10.18
C ALA A 294 3.65 -18.20 10.79
N ASP A 295 3.07 -18.70 11.87
CA ASP A 295 1.99 -18.01 12.56
C ASP A 295 2.48 -16.76 13.32
N PRO A 296 1.58 -15.87 13.77
CA PRO A 296 2.00 -14.69 14.51
C PRO A 296 2.80 -15.00 15.79
N ALA A 297 2.52 -16.09 16.50
CA ALA A 297 3.20 -16.42 17.75
C ALA A 297 4.66 -16.82 17.49
N GLU A 298 4.91 -17.59 16.43
CA GLU A 298 6.26 -17.93 15.96
C GLU A 298 7.04 -16.69 15.55
N VAL A 299 6.43 -15.82 14.72
CA VAL A 299 7.04 -14.55 14.30
C VAL A 299 7.38 -13.67 15.52
N ALA A 300 6.55 -13.67 16.57
CA ALA A 300 6.79 -12.88 17.78
C ALA A 300 7.99 -13.34 18.62
N ALA A 301 8.52 -14.55 18.37
CA ALA A 301 9.74 -15.05 18.97
C ALA A 301 11.00 -14.58 18.22
N TRP A 302 10.87 -14.22 16.94
CA TRP A 302 12.01 -13.80 16.13
C TRP A 302 12.66 -12.52 16.64
N GLN A 303 13.99 -12.51 16.64
CA GLN A 303 14.80 -11.33 16.91
C GLN A 303 15.55 -10.97 15.63
N SER A 304 15.40 -9.72 15.21
CA SER A 304 16.06 -9.26 14.00
C SER A 304 17.58 -9.21 14.22
N PRO A 305 18.41 -9.66 13.26
CA PRO A 305 19.86 -9.69 13.43
C PRO A 305 20.48 -8.32 13.74
N LEU A 306 19.91 -7.25 13.17
CA LEU A 306 20.37 -5.86 13.34
C LEU A 306 19.29 -4.94 13.95
N GLY A 307 18.14 -5.50 14.32
CA GLY A 307 17.06 -4.70 14.90
C GLY A 307 17.46 -4.17 16.26
N ARG A 308 17.09 -2.92 16.55
CA ARG A 308 17.36 -2.31 17.86
C ARG A 308 16.79 -3.21 18.96
N ALA A 309 17.66 -3.61 19.90
CA ALA A 309 17.23 -4.19 21.16
C ALA A 309 16.27 -3.18 21.85
N ALA A 310 15.08 -3.66 22.20
CA ALA A 310 14.02 -2.84 22.79
C ALA A 310 14.29 -2.51 24.26
#